data_AF-A0A2U3AN11-F1
#
_entry.id   AF-A0A2U3AN11-F1
#
_cell.length_a   1.000
_cell.length_b   1.000
_cell.length_c   1.000
_cell.angle_alpha   90.00
_cell.angle_beta   90.00
_cell.angle_gamma   90.00
#
_symmetry.space_group_name_H-M   'P 1'
#
loop_
_entity.id
_entity.type
_entity.pdbx_description
1 polymer ?
#
loop_
_entity_poly.entity_id
_entity_poly.type
_entity_poly.pdbx_seq_one_letter_code
_entity_poly.pdbx_strand_id
1 'polypeptide(L)'
;MVSIEKLVEIAEEAKEKGDYDQALTVYAQAISIESSNSNLYRGYGQIAYLVGQHHFAVAAYLSALHIEIAKIEHFGFTDDTQKMYEELPQNLRDQLPKVGGFIMYYDTNTLRHLAHALIDFDEDAIQADAKLLAFKEIYAAELAGNEALHTELLAMFNRSSMDAVEEDASFYIQIGKELALHWIKWHELHSLDVGKLYFP
;
A
#
# COMPACT_ATOMS: atom_id res chain seq x y z
N MET A 1 -23.56 -8.07 15.97
CA MET A 1 -22.29 -7.35 15.76
C MET A 1 -21.95 -7.51 14.29
N VAL A 2 -21.68 -6.44 13.55
CA VAL A 2 -21.26 -6.54 12.14
C VAL A 2 -19.84 -7.08 12.13
N SER A 3 -19.53 -8.07 11.30
CA SER A 3 -18.18 -8.65 11.22
C SER A 3 -17.24 -7.74 10.41
N ILE A 4 -15.92 -7.91 10.58
CA ILE A 4 -14.91 -7.14 9.83
C ILE A 4 -15.07 -7.38 8.33
N GLU A 5 -15.30 -8.62 7.92
CA GLU A 5 -15.51 -8.99 6.51
C GLU A 5 -16.68 -8.21 5.93
N LYS A 6 -17.77 -8.08 6.69
CA LYS A 6 -18.94 -7.34 6.22
C LYS A 6 -18.66 -5.83 6.10
N LEU A 7 -17.85 -5.26 6.98
CA LEU A 7 -17.44 -3.87 6.87
C LEU A 7 -16.54 -3.65 5.65
N VAL A 8 -15.60 -4.56 5.37
CA VAL A 8 -14.75 -4.50 4.17
C VAL A 8 -15.61 -4.56 2.90
N GLU A 9 -16.58 -5.48 2.82
CA GLU A 9 -17.51 -5.54 1.68
C GLU A 9 -18.24 -4.21 1.45
N ILE A 10 -18.75 -3.59 2.52
CA ILE A 10 -19.47 -2.31 2.43
C ILE A 10 -18.53 -1.19 1.96
N ALA A 11 -17.28 -1.17 2.46
CA ALA A 11 -16.30 -0.17 2.07
C ALA A 11 -15.88 -0.31 0.59
N GLU A 12 -15.67 -1.54 0.11
CA GLU A 12 -15.37 -1.79 -1.30
C GLU A 12 -16.56 -1.45 -2.20
N GLU A 13 -17.80 -1.79 -1.82
CA GLU A 13 -18.99 -1.41 -2.57
C GLU A 13 -19.16 0.13 -2.63
N ALA A 14 -18.85 0.83 -1.54
CA ALA A 14 -18.85 2.28 -1.51
C ALA A 14 -17.76 2.86 -2.44
N LYS A 15 -16.55 2.29 -2.44
CA LYS A 15 -15.46 2.65 -3.36
C LYS A 15 -15.88 2.49 -4.83
N GLU A 16 -16.47 1.36 -5.20
CA GLU A 16 -16.93 1.08 -6.57
C GLU A 16 -18.00 2.07 -7.05
N LYS A 17 -18.81 2.59 -6.11
CA LYS A 17 -19.81 3.63 -6.40
C LYS A 17 -19.25 5.06 -6.38
N GLY A 18 -17.97 5.22 -6.04
CA GLY A 18 -17.32 6.52 -5.85
C GLY A 18 -17.73 7.24 -4.55
N ASP A 19 -18.41 6.56 -3.62
CA ASP A 19 -18.73 7.10 -2.30
C ASP A 19 -17.55 6.91 -1.34
N TYR A 20 -16.48 7.66 -1.61
CA TYR A 20 -15.22 7.54 -0.89
C TYR A 20 -15.32 8.00 0.58
N ASP A 21 -16.20 8.95 0.89
CA ASP A 21 -16.45 9.40 2.27
C ASP A 21 -17.06 8.27 3.10
N GLN A 22 -18.04 7.54 2.53
CA GLN A 22 -18.58 6.35 3.16
C GLN A 22 -17.50 5.26 3.31
N ALA A 23 -16.72 4.99 2.26
CA ALA A 23 -15.68 3.96 2.30
C ALA A 23 -14.63 4.25 3.39
N LEU A 24 -14.14 5.49 3.51
CA LEU A 24 -13.22 5.90 4.58
C LEU A 24 -13.82 5.71 5.96
N THR A 25 -15.09 6.10 6.15
CA THR A 25 -15.81 5.97 7.43
C THR A 25 -15.92 4.50 7.84
N VAL A 26 -16.26 3.63 6.90
CA VAL A 26 -16.44 2.20 7.15
C VAL A 26 -15.10 1.51 7.43
N TYR A 27 -14.04 1.86 6.68
CA TYR A 27 -12.69 1.38 6.99
C TYR A 27 -12.20 1.85 8.36
N ALA A 28 -12.43 3.11 8.73
CA ALA A 28 -12.10 3.61 10.06
C ALA A 28 -12.86 2.86 11.17
N GLN A 29 -14.13 2.52 10.94
CA GLN A 29 -14.90 1.68 11.85
C GLN A 29 -14.28 0.28 11.98
N ALA A 30 -13.91 -0.36 10.87
CA ALA A 30 -13.27 -1.68 10.89
C ALA A 30 -11.93 -1.63 11.65
N ILE A 31 -11.10 -0.61 11.40
CA ILE A 31 -9.82 -0.38 12.09
C ILE A 31 -10.02 -0.20 13.60
N SER A 32 -11.10 0.46 14.03
CA SER A 32 -11.41 0.63 15.47
C SER A 32 -11.73 -0.70 16.18
N ILE A 33 -12.17 -1.71 15.43
CA ILE A 33 -12.50 -3.04 15.95
C ILE A 33 -11.27 -3.95 15.90
N GLU A 34 -10.49 -3.90 14.82
CA GLU A 34 -9.30 -4.73 14.61
C GLU A 34 -8.09 -3.90 14.14
N SER A 35 -7.52 -3.13 15.07
CA SER A 35 -6.46 -2.14 14.76
C SER A 35 -5.13 -2.73 14.30
N SER A 36 -4.95 -4.04 14.40
CA SER A 36 -3.76 -4.79 13.95
C SER A 36 -4.00 -5.62 12.68
N ASN A 37 -5.05 -5.31 11.93
CA ASN A 37 -5.34 -5.92 10.64
C ASN A 37 -4.79 -5.06 9.50
N SER A 38 -3.71 -5.50 8.88
CA SER A 38 -2.99 -4.75 7.84
C SER A 38 -3.84 -4.52 6.58
N ASN A 39 -4.76 -5.43 6.25
CA ASN A 39 -5.64 -5.29 5.09
C ASN A 39 -6.60 -4.10 5.21
N LEU A 40 -7.03 -3.77 6.44
CA LEU A 40 -7.89 -2.61 6.68
C LEU A 40 -7.16 -1.30 6.39
N TYR A 41 -5.87 -1.21 6.73
CA TYR A 41 -5.05 -0.04 6.39
C TYR A 41 -4.70 0.01 4.91
N ARG A 42 -4.50 -1.13 4.23
CA ARG A 42 -4.34 -1.14 2.77
C ARG A 42 -5.59 -0.56 2.11
N GLY A 43 -6.77 -1.07 2.46
CA GLY A 43 -8.05 -0.58 1.93
C GLY A 43 -8.27 0.90 2.22
N TYR A 44 -8.09 1.34 3.47
CA TYR A 44 -8.15 2.77 3.83
C TYR A 44 -7.19 3.62 3.01
N GLY A 45 -5.93 3.17 2.83
CA GLY A 45 -4.93 3.87 2.04
C GLY A 45 -5.31 4.03 0.58
N GLN A 46 -5.97 3.03 -0.01
CA GLN A 46 -6.46 3.11 -1.39
C GLN A 46 -7.52 4.21 -1.53
N ILE A 47 -8.47 4.27 -0.60
CA ILE A 47 -9.49 5.32 -0.63
C ILE A 47 -8.87 6.69 -0.38
N ALA A 48 -7.98 6.80 0.61
CA ALA A 48 -7.28 8.03 0.94
C ALA A 48 -6.49 8.58 -0.27
N TYR A 49 -5.84 7.70 -1.04
CA TYR A 49 -5.20 8.06 -2.31
C TYR A 49 -6.21 8.64 -3.30
N LEU A 50 -7.34 7.95 -3.53
CA LEU A 50 -8.37 8.36 -4.52
C LEU A 50 -8.98 9.73 -4.21
N VAL A 51 -9.10 10.10 -2.93
CA VAL A 51 -9.61 11.43 -2.52
C VAL A 51 -8.51 12.49 -2.37
N GLY A 52 -7.27 12.18 -2.75
CA GLY A 52 -6.12 13.09 -2.68
C GLY A 52 -5.54 13.31 -1.28
N GLN A 53 -5.97 12.53 -0.29
CA GLN A 53 -5.47 12.53 1.08
C GLN A 53 -4.18 11.70 1.20
N HIS A 54 -3.18 12.08 0.41
CA HIS A 54 -1.95 11.33 0.19
C HIS A 54 -1.12 11.07 1.46
N HIS A 55 -1.05 12.03 2.39
CA HIS A 55 -0.38 11.84 3.68
C HIS A 55 -1.02 10.71 4.52
N PHE A 56 -2.36 10.62 4.51
CA PHE A 56 -3.08 9.52 5.16
C PHE A 56 -2.89 8.20 4.42
N ALA A 57 -2.81 8.22 3.08
CA ALA A 57 -2.50 7.03 2.29
C ALA A 57 -1.10 6.48 2.63
N VAL A 58 -0.07 7.33 2.65
CA VAL A 58 1.29 6.97 3.06
C VAL A 58 1.30 6.39 4.47
N ALA A 59 0.64 7.05 5.44
CA ALA A 59 0.55 6.56 6.81
C ALA A 59 -0.11 5.16 6.89
N ALA A 60 -1.16 4.94 6.11
CA ALA A 60 -1.88 3.67 6.08
C ALA A 60 -1.04 2.53 5.47
N TYR A 61 -0.36 2.76 4.35
CA TYR A 61 0.50 1.72 3.75
C TYR A 61 1.71 1.40 4.63
N LEU A 62 2.32 2.40 5.27
CA LEU A 62 3.37 2.16 6.27
C LEU A 62 2.85 1.37 7.48
N SER A 63 1.63 1.66 7.93
CA SER A 63 0.97 0.91 9.02
C SER A 63 0.75 -0.54 8.64
N ALA A 64 0.28 -0.82 7.42
CA ALA A 64 0.07 -2.18 6.92
C ALA A 64 1.39 -2.99 6.90
N LEU A 65 2.47 -2.41 6.37
CA LEU A 65 3.80 -3.04 6.36
C LEU A 65 4.33 -3.24 7.78
N HIS A 66 4.21 -2.22 8.64
CA HIS A 66 4.66 -2.30 10.04
C HIS A 66 3.97 -3.45 10.78
N ILE A 67 2.65 -3.59 10.64
CA ILE A 67 1.88 -4.65 11.29
C ILE A 67 2.41 -6.03 10.89
N GLU A 68 2.61 -6.29 9.60
CA GLU A 68 3.03 -7.62 9.13
C GLU A 68 4.47 -7.94 9.59
N ILE A 69 5.37 -6.96 9.52
CA ILE A 69 6.75 -7.10 10.01
C ILE A 69 6.75 -7.33 11.53
N ALA A 70 6.02 -6.51 12.29
CA ALA A 70 5.94 -6.58 13.75
C ALA A 70 5.34 -7.90 14.23
N LYS A 71 4.35 -8.45 13.53
CA LYS A 71 3.80 -9.79 13.82
C LYS A 71 4.88 -10.87 13.77
N ILE A 72 5.73 -10.86 12.75
CA ILE A 72 6.83 -11.83 12.64
C ILE A 72 7.85 -11.64 13.76
N GLU A 73 8.22 -10.39 14.05
CA GLU A 73 9.17 -10.10 15.13
C GLU A 73 8.64 -10.50 16.51
N HIS A 74 7.32 -10.43 16.72
CA HIS A 74 6.69 -10.70 18.01
C HIS A 74 6.26 -12.17 18.18
N PHE A 75 5.63 -12.75 17.17
CA PHE A 75 5.03 -14.09 17.23
C PHE A 75 5.90 -15.16 16.54
N GLY A 76 6.94 -14.76 15.82
CA GLY A 76 7.75 -15.64 14.99
C GLY A 76 7.11 -15.93 13.64
N PHE A 77 7.73 -16.84 12.89
CA PHE A 77 7.24 -17.27 11.59
C PHE A 77 6.06 -18.23 11.71
N THR A 78 5.10 -18.08 10.81
CA THR A 78 4.21 -19.16 10.37
C THR A 78 4.94 -20.08 9.38
N ASP A 79 4.42 -21.27 9.13
CA ASP A 79 4.98 -22.21 8.14
C ASP A 79 5.16 -21.57 6.75
N ASP A 80 4.23 -20.70 6.33
CA ASP A 80 4.30 -20.03 5.03
C ASP A 80 5.34 -18.90 5.02
N THR A 81 5.34 -18.06 6.06
CA THR A 81 6.34 -16.98 6.17
C THR A 81 7.77 -17.51 6.37
N GLN A 82 7.94 -18.68 7.00
CA GLN A 82 9.23 -19.36 7.12
C GLN A 82 9.76 -19.75 5.73
N LYS A 83 8.93 -20.38 4.89
CA LYS A 83 9.32 -20.76 3.52
C LYS A 83 9.69 -19.53 2.69
N MET A 84 8.87 -18.49 2.74
CA MET A 84 9.17 -17.23 2.05
C MET A 84 10.52 -16.64 2.53
N TYR A 85 10.79 -16.63 3.83
CA TYR A 85 12.07 -16.17 4.34
C TYR A 85 13.25 -17.02 3.85
N GLU A 86 13.11 -18.34 3.82
CA GLU A 86 14.17 -19.26 3.37
C GLU A 86 14.45 -19.18 1.87
N GLU A 87 13.43 -18.87 1.06
CA GLU A 87 13.57 -18.61 -0.38
C GLU A 87 14.34 -17.33 -0.68
N LEU A 88 14.35 -16.36 0.24
CA LEU A 88 15.06 -15.10 0.04
C LEU A 88 16.59 -15.35 0.01
N PRO A 89 17.31 -14.91 -1.05
CA PRO A 89 18.76 -15.01 -1.13
C PRO A 89 19.46 -14.53 0.13
N GLN A 90 20.47 -15.28 0.59
CA GLN A 90 21.16 -15.01 1.87
C GLN A 90 21.69 -13.57 1.96
N ASN A 91 22.25 -13.05 0.87
CA ASN A 91 22.77 -11.68 0.82
C ASN A 91 21.70 -10.62 1.08
N LEU A 92 20.43 -10.88 0.74
CA LEU A 92 19.32 -9.98 1.01
C LEU A 92 18.85 -10.12 2.46
N ARG A 93 18.82 -11.35 2.99
CA ARG A 93 18.52 -11.60 4.41
C ARG A 93 19.50 -10.89 5.34
N ASP A 94 20.79 -10.92 5.01
CA ASP A 94 21.86 -10.30 5.81
C ASP A 94 21.75 -8.75 5.86
N GLN A 95 21.00 -8.14 4.93
CA GLN A 95 20.80 -6.69 4.84
C GLN A 95 19.52 -6.21 5.52
N LEU A 96 18.66 -7.11 5.98
CA LEU A 96 17.39 -6.72 6.58
C LEU A 96 17.62 -6.01 7.93
N PRO A 97 16.97 -4.86 8.18
CA PRO A 97 17.03 -4.21 9.50
C PRO A 97 16.55 -5.13 10.63
N LYS A 98 15.56 -5.97 10.30
CA LYS A 98 14.88 -6.95 11.15
C LYS A 98 14.43 -8.13 10.30
N VAL A 99 14.35 -9.32 10.89
CA VAL A 99 14.06 -10.56 10.16
C VAL A 99 12.74 -10.46 9.40
N GLY A 100 11.69 -9.95 10.05
CA GLY A 100 10.37 -9.71 9.46
C GLY A 100 10.38 -8.72 8.29
N GLY A 101 11.42 -7.90 8.13
CA GLY A 101 11.59 -6.99 6.99
C GLY A 101 11.62 -7.69 5.64
N PHE A 102 11.79 -9.02 5.60
CA PHE A 102 11.67 -9.82 4.38
C PHE A 102 10.30 -9.64 3.69
N ILE A 103 9.24 -9.26 4.43
CA ILE A 103 7.90 -8.98 3.88
C ILE A 103 7.93 -7.97 2.73
N MET A 104 8.85 -7.00 2.74
CA MET A 104 8.99 -6.02 1.66
C MET A 104 9.42 -6.64 0.31
N TYR A 105 9.89 -7.89 0.29
CA TYR A 105 10.20 -8.60 -0.96
C TYR A 105 8.99 -9.32 -1.56
N TYR A 106 7.89 -9.44 -0.80
CA TYR A 106 6.71 -10.19 -1.17
C TYR A 106 5.45 -9.33 -1.24
N ASP A 107 5.32 -8.31 -0.39
CA ASP A 107 4.21 -7.35 -0.39
C ASP A 107 4.46 -6.20 -1.37
N THR A 108 4.67 -6.53 -2.64
CA THR A 108 5.03 -5.56 -3.69
C THR A 108 3.90 -4.58 -3.99
N ASN A 109 2.64 -5.00 -3.87
CA ASN A 109 1.50 -4.11 -4.07
C ASN A 109 1.46 -2.99 -3.03
N THR A 110 1.71 -3.27 -1.75
CA THR A 110 1.73 -2.19 -0.74
C THR A 110 2.88 -1.22 -0.97
N LEU A 111 4.03 -1.71 -1.44
CA LEU A 111 5.16 -0.85 -1.82
C LEU A 111 4.83 0.03 -3.02
N ARG A 112 4.24 -0.55 -4.08
CA ARG A 112 3.74 0.20 -5.24
C ARG A 112 2.80 1.32 -4.78
N HIS A 113 1.79 0.98 -3.98
CA HIS A 113 0.81 1.95 -3.49
C HIS A 113 1.45 3.06 -2.63
N LEU A 114 2.40 2.70 -1.75
CA LEU A 114 3.15 3.66 -0.95
C LEU A 114 3.91 4.66 -1.84
N ALA A 115 4.54 4.19 -2.92
CA ALA A 115 5.27 5.04 -3.84
C ALA A 115 4.33 5.99 -4.60
N HIS A 116 3.21 5.51 -5.14
CA HIS A 116 2.21 6.37 -5.79
C HIS A 116 1.65 7.42 -4.81
N ALA A 117 1.34 7.02 -3.58
CA ALA A 117 0.85 7.93 -2.55
C ALA A 117 1.84 9.05 -2.19
N LEU A 118 3.11 8.95 -2.56
CA LEU A 118 4.07 10.03 -2.41
C LEU A 118 4.31 10.78 -3.73
N ILE A 119 4.72 10.06 -4.77
CA ILE A 119 5.21 10.62 -6.04
C ILE A 119 4.09 11.34 -6.78
N ASP A 120 2.88 10.76 -6.80
CA ASP A 120 1.78 11.29 -7.61
C ASP A 120 1.18 12.58 -7.03
N PHE A 121 1.65 13.00 -5.86
CA PHE A 121 1.26 14.25 -5.20
C PHE A 121 2.43 15.24 -5.08
N ASP A 122 3.58 14.92 -5.68
CA ASP A 122 4.69 15.87 -5.89
C ASP A 122 4.46 16.61 -7.23
N GLU A 123 3.87 17.80 -7.14
CA GLU A 123 3.55 18.61 -8.33
C GLU A 123 4.79 18.99 -9.14
N ASP A 124 5.92 19.24 -8.46
CA ASP A 124 7.17 19.62 -9.12
C ASP A 124 7.73 18.42 -9.89
N ALA A 125 7.68 17.22 -9.32
CA ALA A 125 8.09 15.98 -9.99
C ALA A 125 7.21 15.70 -11.23
N ILE A 126 5.89 15.82 -11.11
CA ILE A 126 4.96 15.60 -12.23
C ILE A 126 5.17 16.62 -13.35
N GLN A 127 5.43 17.88 -13.02
CA GLN A 127 5.74 18.91 -14.02
C GLN A 127 7.07 18.65 -14.73
N ALA A 128 8.04 18.07 -14.04
CA ALA A 128 9.36 17.78 -14.58
C ALA A 128 9.39 16.54 -15.49
N ASP A 129 8.52 15.55 -15.27
CA ASP A 129 8.44 14.33 -16.08
C ASP A 129 6.98 13.99 -16.43
N ALA A 130 6.62 14.24 -17.70
CA ALA A 130 5.29 13.95 -18.23
C ALA A 130 4.87 12.47 -18.14
N LYS A 131 5.81 11.53 -17.97
CA LYS A 131 5.48 10.12 -17.75
C LYS A 131 4.82 9.89 -16.38
N LEU A 132 5.20 10.66 -15.36
CA LEU A 132 4.61 10.54 -14.03
C LEU A 132 3.12 10.91 -14.04
N LEU A 133 2.71 11.84 -14.90
CA LEU A 133 1.30 12.12 -15.12
C LEU A 133 0.56 10.89 -15.67
N ALA A 134 1.14 10.21 -16.67
CA ALA A 134 0.55 9.01 -17.23
C ALA A 134 0.37 7.92 -16.15
N PHE A 135 1.42 7.69 -15.36
CA PHE A 135 1.41 6.68 -14.30
C PHE A 135 0.36 6.97 -13.25
N LYS A 136 0.29 8.21 -12.78
CA LYS A 136 -0.71 8.68 -11.83
C LYS A 136 -2.13 8.43 -12.31
N GLU A 137 -2.45 8.86 -13.53
CA GLU A 137 -3.81 8.77 -14.06
C GLU A 137 -4.22 7.30 -14.30
N ILE A 138 -3.33 6.49 -14.88
CA ILE A 138 -3.56 5.05 -15.09
C ILE A 138 -3.78 4.35 -13.75
N TYR A 139 -2.88 4.56 -12.79
CA TYR A 139 -2.98 3.96 -11.46
C TYR A 139 -4.26 4.38 -10.72
N ALA A 140 -4.64 5.66 -10.78
CA ALA A 140 -5.87 6.13 -10.16
C ALA A 140 -7.11 5.45 -10.74
N ALA A 141 -7.17 5.28 -12.07
CA ALA A 141 -8.28 4.60 -12.73
C ALA A 141 -8.34 3.10 -12.39
N GLU A 142 -7.19 2.42 -12.32
CA GLU A 142 -7.09 1.04 -11.85
C GLU A 142 -7.60 0.91 -10.41
N LEU A 143 -7.13 1.78 -9.51
CA LEU A 143 -7.46 1.72 -8.09
C LEU A 143 -8.95 2.01 -7.82
N ALA A 144 -9.55 2.88 -8.62
CA ALA A 144 -10.98 3.17 -8.61
C ALA A 144 -11.84 2.03 -9.18
N GLY A 145 -11.23 1.02 -9.82
CA GLY A 145 -11.96 -0.05 -10.51
C GLY A 145 -12.65 0.43 -11.80
N ASN A 146 -12.25 1.59 -12.35
CA ASN A 146 -12.84 2.13 -13.56
C ASN A 146 -12.15 1.56 -14.80
N GLU A 147 -12.51 0.33 -15.17
CA GLU A 147 -11.89 -0.41 -16.28
C GLU A 147 -11.97 0.35 -17.62
N ALA A 148 -13.08 1.06 -17.86
CA ALA A 148 -13.27 1.83 -19.10
C ALA A 148 -12.28 2.99 -19.19
N LEU A 149 -12.17 3.79 -18.13
CA LEU A 149 -11.22 4.90 -18.05
C LEU A 149 -9.78 4.39 -18.06
N HIS A 150 -9.48 3.33 -17.31
CA HIS A 150 -8.16 2.71 -17.30
C HIS A 150 -7.71 2.28 -18.70
N THR A 151 -8.61 1.64 -19.46
CA THR A 151 -8.36 1.25 -20.85
C THR A 151 -8.14 2.46 -21.76
N GLU A 152 -8.93 3.52 -21.58
CA GLU A 152 -8.80 4.77 -22.34
C GLU A 152 -7.45 5.46 -22.07
N LEU A 153 -7.04 5.57 -20.81
CA LEU A 153 -5.79 6.20 -20.40
C LEU A 153 -4.58 5.43 -20.90
N LEU A 154 -4.60 4.10 -20.83
CA LEU A 154 -3.56 3.25 -21.45
C LEU A 154 -3.39 3.58 -22.93
N ALA A 155 -4.49 3.66 -23.69
CA ALA A 155 -4.45 4.01 -25.11
C ALA A 155 -3.95 5.45 -25.32
N MET A 156 -4.42 6.41 -24.52
CA MET A 156 -4.06 7.83 -24.61
C MET A 156 -2.55 8.05 -24.40
N PHE A 157 -1.94 7.33 -23.46
CA PHE A 157 -0.52 7.40 -23.17
C PHE A 157 0.34 6.42 -23.98
N ASN A 158 -0.25 5.73 -24.96
CA ASN A 158 0.41 4.73 -25.81
C ASN A 158 1.13 3.67 -24.96
N ARG A 159 0.36 3.05 -24.07
CA ARG A 159 0.76 2.00 -23.13
C ARG A 159 -0.14 0.79 -23.26
N SER A 160 0.45 -0.38 -23.06
CA SER A 160 -0.27 -1.63 -22.80
C SER A 160 -0.36 -1.88 -21.29
N SER A 161 -1.24 -2.78 -20.87
CA SER A 161 -1.29 -3.24 -19.47
C SER A 161 0.04 -3.86 -19.03
N MET A 162 0.80 -4.45 -19.95
CA MET A 162 2.10 -5.05 -19.64
C MET A 162 3.17 -4.00 -19.38
N ASP A 163 3.14 -2.89 -20.12
CA ASP A 163 4.03 -1.75 -19.89
C ASP A 163 3.79 -1.15 -18.49
N ALA A 164 2.52 -0.96 -18.10
CA ALA A 164 2.18 -0.44 -16.78
C ALA A 164 2.71 -1.34 -15.64
N VAL A 165 2.54 -2.66 -15.76
CA VAL A 165 3.06 -3.63 -14.78
C VAL A 165 4.59 -3.61 -14.70
N GLU A 166 5.27 -3.48 -15.84
CA GLU A 166 6.74 -3.40 -15.89
C GLU A 166 7.26 -2.09 -15.30
N GLU A 167 6.58 -0.98 -15.58
CA GLU A 167 6.86 0.34 -15.00
C GLU A 167 6.68 0.31 -13.47
N ASP A 168 5.61 -0.31 -12.97
CA ASP A 168 5.40 -0.52 -11.54
C ASP A 168 6.52 -1.34 -10.90
N ALA A 169 6.89 -2.47 -11.51
CA ALA A 169 7.93 -3.36 -10.99
C ALA A 169 9.33 -2.72 -10.99
N SER A 170 9.67 -1.98 -12.03
CA SER A 170 10.99 -1.39 -12.22
C SER A 170 11.18 -0.04 -11.52
N PHE A 171 10.10 0.71 -11.28
CA PHE A 171 10.14 2.05 -10.71
C PHE A 171 9.42 2.14 -9.36
N TYR A 172 8.09 2.02 -9.34
CA TYR A 172 7.29 2.29 -8.12
C TYR A 172 7.56 1.31 -7.00
N ILE A 173 7.69 0.01 -7.28
CA ILE A 173 7.99 -1.00 -6.24
C ILE A 173 9.38 -0.76 -5.64
N GLN A 174 10.37 -0.35 -6.45
CA GLN A 174 11.71 -0.05 -5.94
C GLN A 174 11.70 1.20 -5.06
N ILE A 175 11.03 2.27 -5.49
CA ILE A 175 10.89 3.47 -4.67
C ILE A 175 10.11 3.16 -3.40
N GLY A 176 9.00 2.43 -3.50
CA GLY A 176 8.19 2.02 -2.36
C GLY A 176 9.00 1.24 -1.33
N LYS A 177 9.88 0.33 -1.79
CA LYS A 177 10.80 -0.40 -0.93
C LYS A 177 11.77 0.53 -0.22
N GLU A 178 12.37 1.48 -0.92
CA GLU A 178 13.27 2.48 -0.32
C GLU A 178 12.51 3.33 0.72
N LEU A 179 11.32 3.82 0.40
CA LEU A 179 10.48 4.57 1.34
C LEU A 179 10.16 3.74 2.58
N ALA A 180 9.73 2.49 2.41
CA ALA A 180 9.44 1.59 3.51
C ALA A 180 10.67 1.34 4.40
N LEU A 181 11.84 1.07 3.80
CA LEU A 181 13.11 0.91 4.51
C LEU A 181 13.44 2.12 5.39
N HIS A 182 13.15 3.34 4.93
CA HIS A 182 13.45 4.56 5.68
C HIS A 182 12.37 4.96 6.67
N TRP A 183 11.10 4.67 6.39
CA TRP A 183 9.97 5.25 7.14
C TRP A 183 9.26 4.27 8.06
N ILE A 184 9.47 2.97 7.92
CA ILE A 184 9.06 2.01 8.94
C ILE A 184 9.77 2.34 10.26
N LYS A 185 9.00 2.34 11.36
CA LYS A 185 9.53 2.57 12.71
C LYS A 185 10.20 1.29 13.22
N TRP A 186 11.34 0.91 12.65
CA TRP A 186 12.05 -0.35 12.94
C TRP A 186 12.38 -0.59 14.42
N HIS A 187 12.55 0.49 15.20
CA HIS A 187 12.82 0.42 16.64
C HIS A 187 11.54 0.25 17.48
N GLU A 188 10.37 0.45 16.88
CA GLU A 188 9.04 0.41 17.53
C GLU A 188 8.24 -0.83 17.14
N LEU A 189 8.84 -1.83 16.48
CA LEU A 189 8.16 -3.06 16.03
C LEU A 189 7.62 -3.96 17.16
N HIS A 190 7.86 -3.58 18.42
CA HIS A 190 7.20 -4.18 19.57
C HIS A 190 5.75 -3.69 19.74
N SER A 191 5.35 -2.62 19.04
CA SER A 191 4.02 -2.02 19.08
C SER A 191 3.21 -2.37 17.82
N LEU A 192 1.97 -2.83 18.02
CA LEU A 192 0.96 -2.93 16.95
C LEU A 192 -0.01 -1.74 16.95
N ASP A 193 0.21 -0.74 17.81
CA ASP A 193 -0.58 0.50 17.87
C ASP A 193 -0.09 1.49 16.80
N VAL A 194 -0.29 1.11 15.54
CA VAL A 194 0.17 1.88 14.38
C VAL A 194 -0.55 3.22 14.22
N GLY A 195 -1.75 3.36 14.80
CA GLY A 195 -2.45 4.64 14.91
C GLY A 195 -1.57 5.71 15.56
N LYS A 196 -0.95 5.39 16.70
CA LYS A 196 -0.02 6.32 17.37
C LYS A 196 1.30 6.51 16.63
N LEU A 197 1.75 5.51 15.86
CA LEU A 197 3.05 5.56 15.19
C LEU A 197 3.03 6.37 13.88
N TYR A 198 1.90 6.35 13.17
CA TYR A 198 1.79 6.88 11.81
C TYR A 198 0.68 7.92 11.60
N PHE A 199 -0.26 8.06 12.53
CA PHE A 199 -1.34 9.05 12.48
C PHE A 199 -1.28 10.03 13.68
N PRO A 200 -0.22 10.86 13.79
CA PRO A 200 -0.06 11.82 14.87
C PRO A 200 -1.02 13.02 14.79
#